data_AF-A0A7C1H944-F1
#
_entry.id   AF-A0A7C1H944-F1
#
_cell.length_a   1.000
_cell.length_b   1.000
_cell.length_c   1.000
_cell.angle_alpha   90.00
_cell.angle_beta   90.00
_cell.angle_gamma   90.00
#
_symmetry.space_group_name_H-M   'P 1'
#
loop_
_entity.id
_entity.type
_entity.pdbx_description
1 polymer ?
#
loop_
_entity_poly.entity_id
_entity_poly.type
_entity_poly.pdbx_seq_one_letter_code
_entity_poly.pdbx_strand_id
1 'polypeptide(L)'
;MSRCCSNEPRRLISASIGCAIPVDKSAYGYISEHHAFGFTERQTGDYAEDLAAAMLASTLGIDFNVDESWDEKKELFKISGKIVGTRNITQSSVLKNKDYTTVLAAAVFVF
;
A
#
# COMPACT_ATOMS: atom_id res chain seq x y z
N MET A 1 -3.99 -8.60 4.73
CA MET A 1 -5.36 -8.24 4.27
C MET A 1 -5.75 -6.99 5.03
N SER A 2 -6.05 -5.90 4.34
CA SER A 2 -6.45 -4.64 4.97
C SER A 2 -7.97 -4.55 5.10
N ARG A 3 -8.44 -4.00 6.22
CA ARG A 3 -9.86 -3.78 6.51
C ARG A 3 -10.06 -2.44 7.20
N CYS A 4 -11.05 -1.67 6.75
CA CYS A 4 -11.53 -0.49 7.47
C CYS A 4 -13.05 -0.54 7.57
N CYS A 5 -13.60 -0.08 8.69
CA CYS A 5 -15.03 -0.04 8.90
C CYS A 5 -15.45 1.21 9.67
N SER A 6 -16.67 1.66 9.44
CA SER A 6 -17.27 2.76 10.17
C SER A 6 -18.80 2.70 10.05
N ASN A 7 -19.49 3.43 10.91
CA ASN A 7 -20.90 3.79 10.79
C ASN A 7 -21.10 5.30 10.94
N GLU A 8 -20.03 6.08 10.89
CA GLU A 8 -20.06 7.53 11.01
C GLU A 8 -20.45 8.15 9.65
N PRO A 9 -21.59 8.86 9.55
CA PRO A 9 -22.00 9.50 8.30
C PRO A 9 -20.93 10.46 7.80
N ARG A 10 -20.73 10.50 6.48
CA ARG A 10 -19.71 11.30 5.76
C ARG A 10 -18.27 10.89 6.00
N ARG A 11 -18.01 9.84 6.79
CA ARG A 11 -16.66 9.29 6.95
C ARG A 11 -16.18 8.70 5.62
N LEU A 12 -15.00 9.11 5.17
CA LEU A 12 -14.26 8.42 4.13
C LEU A 12 -13.41 7.32 4.79
N ILE A 13 -13.65 6.08 4.40
CA ILE A 13 -12.85 4.91 4.81
C ILE A 13 -12.14 4.32 3.61
N SER A 14 -10.94 3.80 3.83
CA SER A 14 -10.15 3.13 2.79
C SER A 14 -9.35 1.96 3.36
N ALA A 15 -9.11 0.95 2.52
CA ALA A 15 -8.26 -0.19 2.81
C ALA A 15 -7.48 -0.58 1.55
N SER A 16 -6.18 -0.78 1.68
CA SER A 16 -5.27 -1.09 0.58
C SER A 16 -4.29 -2.21 0.92
N ILE A 17 -3.89 -2.93 -0.12
CA ILE A 17 -2.73 -3.83 -0.13
C ILE A 17 -1.73 -3.31 -1.16
N GLY A 18 -0.46 -3.17 -0.76
CA GLY A 18 0.66 -2.89 -1.64
C GLY A 18 1.50 -4.14 -1.88
N CYS A 19 2.19 -4.21 -3.03
CA CYS A 19 3.09 -5.30 -3.37
C CYS A 19 4.31 -4.77 -4.14
N ALA A 20 5.50 -5.24 -3.77
CA ALA A 20 6.75 -4.95 -4.44
C ALA A 20 7.43 -6.24 -4.91
N ILE A 21 7.89 -6.25 -6.16
CA ILE A 21 8.47 -7.42 -6.83
C ILE A 21 9.95 -7.13 -7.14
N PRO A 22 10.90 -7.95 -6.63
CA PRO A 22 12.32 -7.78 -6.93
C PRO A 22 12.66 -8.18 -8.37
N VAL A 23 13.80 -7.70 -8.87
CA VAL A 23 14.38 -8.13 -10.17
C VAL A 23 14.85 -9.58 -10.13
N ASP A 24 15.45 -9.98 -9.02
CA ASP A 24 15.84 -11.36 -8.81
C ASP A 24 14.59 -12.22 -8.56
N LYS A 25 14.26 -13.09 -9.53
CA LYS A 25 13.13 -14.03 -9.44
C LYS A 25 13.34 -15.14 -8.41
N SER A 26 14.55 -15.32 -7.90
CA SER A 26 14.84 -16.25 -6.81
C SER A 26 14.63 -15.62 -5.43
N ALA A 27 14.48 -14.30 -5.36
CA ALA A 27 14.18 -13.57 -4.14
C ALA A 27 12.66 -13.44 -3.90
N TYR A 28 12.29 -13.27 -2.63
CA TYR A 28 10.90 -13.01 -2.26
C TYR A 28 10.55 -11.53 -2.45
N GLY A 29 9.29 -11.26 -2.78
CA GLY A 29 8.72 -9.92 -2.79
C GLY A 29 8.16 -9.52 -1.43
N TYR A 30 7.66 -8.30 -1.36
CA TYR A 30 6.99 -7.77 -0.17
C TYR A 30 5.53 -7.44 -0.45
N ILE A 31 4.70 -7.65 0.58
CA ILE A 31 3.30 -7.23 0.62
C ILE A 31 3.14 -6.36 1.86
N SER A 32 2.42 -5.26 1.71
CA SER A 32 2.06 -4.35 2.79
C SER A 32 0.55 -4.18 2.86
N GLU A 33 0.06 -3.66 3.98
CA GLU A 33 -1.34 -3.31 4.13
C GLU A 33 -1.48 -1.93 4.79
N HIS A 34 -2.50 -1.18 4.38
CA HIS A 34 -2.81 0.10 4.98
C HIS A 34 -4.32 0.32 5.02
N HIS A 35 -4.85 0.86 6.11
CA HIS A 35 -6.23 1.31 6.21
C HIS A 35 -6.24 2.72 6.78
N ALA A 36 -7.18 3.55 6.32
CA ALA A 36 -7.19 4.95 6.70
C ALA A 36 -8.60 5.54 6.76
N PHE A 37 -8.69 6.66 7.49
CA PHE A 37 -9.84 7.54 7.53
C PHE A 37 -9.46 8.87 6.88
N GLY A 38 -10.32 9.39 6.01
CA GLY A 38 -10.09 10.68 5.36
C GLY A 38 -9.05 10.66 4.23
N PHE A 39 -8.46 9.50 3.92
CA PHE A 39 -7.54 9.35 2.80
C PHE A 39 -8.30 8.87 1.57
N THR A 40 -7.99 9.45 0.42
CA THR A 40 -8.51 8.98 -0.86
C THR A 40 -8.00 7.58 -1.19
N GLU A 41 -8.66 6.91 -2.12
CA GLU A 41 -8.19 5.63 -2.68
C GLU A 41 -6.74 5.72 -3.13
N ARG A 42 -6.39 6.78 -3.88
CA ARG A 42 -5.03 7.01 -4.36
C ARG A 42 -4.03 7.18 -3.23
N GLN A 43 -4.30 8.03 -2.24
CA GLN A 43 -3.38 8.24 -1.12
C GLN A 43 -3.15 6.96 -0.30
N THR A 44 -4.21 6.19 -0.08
CA THR A 44 -4.13 4.93 0.67
C THR A 44 -3.37 3.87 -0.11
N GLY A 45 -3.61 3.82 -1.43
CA GLY A 45 -2.94 2.92 -2.36
C GLY A 45 -1.47 3.23 -2.54
N ASP A 46 -1.13 4.49 -2.80
CA ASP A 46 0.24 4.97 -2.93
C ASP A 46 1.01 4.66 -1.64
N TYR A 47 0.46 4.98 -0.46
CA TYR A 47 1.09 4.67 0.82
C TYR A 47 1.36 3.17 1.02
N ALA A 48 0.39 2.30 0.71
CA ALA A 48 0.60 0.87 0.82
C ALA A 48 1.67 0.38 -0.17
N GLU A 49 1.58 0.77 -1.44
CA GLU A 49 2.55 0.40 -2.47
C GLU A 49 3.98 0.79 -2.09
N ASP A 50 4.12 2.03 -1.65
CA ASP A 50 5.36 2.65 -1.26
C ASP A 50 5.93 1.94 0.00
N LEU A 51 5.08 1.62 0.98
CA LEU A 51 5.48 0.80 2.14
C LEU A 51 6.03 -0.58 1.72
N ALA A 52 5.42 -1.26 0.74
CA ALA A 52 5.94 -2.55 0.27
C ALA A 52 7.31 -2.39 -0.41
N ALA A 53 7.50 -1.33 -1.19
CA ALA A 53 8.77 -1.03 -1.85
C ALA A 53 9.88 -0.71 -0.83
N ALA A 54 9.56 0.08 0.19
CA ALA A 54 10.47 0.39 1.30
C ALA A 54 10.91 -0.87 2.06
N MET A 55 9.96 -1.75 2.40
CA MET A 55 10.29 -3.00 3.08
C MET A 55 11.22 -3.88 2.23
N LEU A 56 10.95 -4.00 0.92
CA LEU A 56 11.83 -4.73 0.01
C LEU A 56 13.23 -4.08 -0.07
N ALA A 57 13.30 -2.76 -0.22
CA ALA A 57 14.54 -2.01 -0.27
C ALA A 57 15.42 -2.22 0.98
N SER A 58 14.80 -2.24 2.17
CA SER A 58 15.51 -2.44 3.43
C SER A 58 16.25 -3.77 3.48
N THR A 59 15.70 -4.82 2.89
CA THR A 59 16.36 -6.13 2.79
C THR A 59 17.54 -6.16 1.83
N LEU A 60 17.59 -5.21 0.89
CA LEU A 60 18.62 -5.09 -0.13
C LEU A 60 19.75 -4.14 0.29
N GLY A 61 19.79 -3.76 1.57
CA GLY A 61 20.79 -2.89 2.18
C GLY A 61 20.66 -1.42 1.78
N ILE A 62 19.46 -0.98 1.37
CA ILE A 62 19.18 0.41 1.05
C ILE A 62 18.47 1.02 2.27
N ASP A 63 19.13 1.96 2.95
CA ASP A 63 18.54 2.66 4.09
C ASP A 63 17.32 3.46 3.67
N PHE A 64 16.18 3.18 4.32
CA PHE A 64 14.92 3.82 4.00
C PHE A 64 14.34 4.54 5.22
N ASN A 65 14.40 5.86 5.20
CA ASN A 65 13.70 6.71 6.15
C ASN A 65 12.27 6.98 5.65
N VAL A 66 11.27 6.51 6.41
CA VAL A 66 9.83 6.62 6.12
C VAL A 66 9.31 8.05 6.30
N ASP A 67 10.03 8.88 7.05
CA ASP A 67 9.65 10.26 7.36
C ASP A 67 10.12 11.29 6.32
N GLU A 68 10.92 10.89 5.33
CA GLU A 68 11.40 11.75 4.25
C GLU A 68 10.45 11.78 3.05
N SER A 69 10.40 12.91 2.34
CA SER A 69 9.50 13.16 1.20
C SER A 69 9.56 12.04 0.14
N TRP A 70 8.47 11.30 0.01
CA TRP A 70 8.38 10.05 -0.77
C TRP A 70 8.45 10.26 -2.29
N ASP A 71 7.95 11.39 -2.79
CA ASP A 71 7.91 11.70 -4.23
C ASP A 71 9.30 11.74 -4.86
N GLU A 72 10.32 12.18 -4.11
CA GLU A 72 11.71 12.24 -4.58
C GLU A 72 12.38 10.85 -4.61
N LYS A 73 11.89 9.90 -3.82
CA LYS A 73 12.49 8.56 -3.64
C LYS A 73 11.94 7.50 -4.57
N LYS A 74 10.70 7.65 -5.07
CA LYS A 74 10.09 6.70 -6.02
C LYS A 74 10.91 6.57 -7.31
N GLU A 75 11.45 7.69 -7.78
CA GLU A 75 12.42 7.71 -8.89
C GLU A 75 13.73 7.00 -8.50
N LEU A 76 14.25 7.25 -7.30
CA LEU A 76 15.50 6.67 -6.81
C LEU A 76 15.46 5.13 -6.77
N PHE A 77 14.32 4.54 -6.42
CA PHE A 77 14.13 3.08 -6.44
C PHE A 77 14.02 2.48 -7.84
N LYS A 78 13.28 3.14 -8.74
CA LYS A 78 13.25 2.74 -10.15
C LYS A 78 14.66 2.81 -10.77
N ILE A 79 15.44 3.82 -10.39
CA ILE A 79 16.82 4.04 -10.84
C ILE A 79 17.78 3.00 -10.23
N SER A 80 17.54 2.52 -9.00
CA SER A 80 18.38 1.49 -8.36
C SER A 80 18.39 0.14 -9.09
N GLY A 81 17.42 -0.10 -9.98
CA GLY A 81 17.33 -1.31 -10.80
C GLY A 81 17.09 -2.59 -10.01
N LYS A 82 16.73 -2.50 -8.71
CA LYS A 82 16.51 -3.69 -7.86
C LYS A 82 15.04 -4.12 -7.77
N ILE A 83 14.10 -3.25 -8.13
CA ILE A 83 12.65 -3.51 -8.08
C ILE A 83 12.11 -3.48 -9.51
N VAL A 84 11.43 -4.57 -9.93
CA VAL A 84 10.81 -4.69 -11.27
C VAL A 84 9.57 -3.84 -11.37
N GLY A 85 8.80 -3.82 -10.28
CA GLY A 85 7.54 -3.13 -10.25
C GLY A 85 6.87 -3.21 -8.89
N THR A 86 6.01 -2.25 -8.69
CA THR A 86 5.16 -2.10 -7.53
C THR A 86 3.71 -2.05 -8.01
N ARG A 87 2.78 -2.45 -7.14
CA ARG A 87 1.33 -2.37 -7.41
C ARG A 87 0.56 -2.26 -6.11
N ASN A 88 -0.63 -1.69 -6.18
CA ASN A 88 -1.60 -1.75 -5.09
C ASN A 88 -3.02 -2.11 -5.58
N ILE A 89 -3.83 -2.59 -4.64
CA ILE A 89 -5.28 -2.73 -4.77
C ILE A 89 -5.89 -2.02 -3.56
N THR A 90 -6.79 -1.08 -3.84
CA THR A 90 -7.40 -0.23 -2.80
C THR A 90 -8.91 -0.18 -3.00
N GLN A 91 -9.64 -0.26 -1.89
CA GLN A 91 -11.07 0.03 -1.86
C GLN A 91 -11.31 1.22 -0.93
N SER A 92 -12.11 2.18 -1.39
CA SER A 92 -12.59 3.29 -0.57
C SER A 92 -14.12 3.42 -0.58
N SER A 93 -14.67 4.09 0.42
CA SER A 93 -16.09 4.43 0.48
C SER A 93 -16.32 5.66 1.35
N VAL A 94 -17.19 6.57 0.89
CA VAL A 94 -17.74 7.65 1.73
C VAL A 94 -19.09 7.18 2.26
N LEU A 95 -19.20 7.08 3.58
CA LEU A 95 -20.44 6.66 4.23
C LEU A 95 -21.52 7.71 4.02
N LYS A 96 -22.68 7.30 3.49
CA LYS A 96 -23.83 8.20 3.29
C LYS A 96 -24.70 8.30 4.53
N ASN A 97 -24.86 7.18 5.24
CA ASN A 97 -25.84 6.98 6.31
C ASN A 97 -25.13 6.44 7.56
N LYS A 98 -25.92 6.08 8.60
CA LYS A 98 -25.43 5.42 9.82
C LYS A 98 -25.26 3.90 9.68
N ASP A 99 -25.30 3.37 8.45
CA ASP A 99 -25.13 1.95 8.18
C ASP A 99 -23.68 1.53 8.41
N TYR A 100 -23.49 0.35 8.99
CA TYR A 100 -22.15 -0.19 9.21
C TYR A 100 -21.54 -0.61 7.86
N THR A 101 -20.55 0.14 7.41
CA THR A 101 -19.87 -0.07 6.12
C THR A 101 -18.46 -0.57 6.37
N THR A 102 -18.05 -1.61 5.65
CA THR A 102 -16.70 -2.16 5.68
C THR A 102 -16.11 -2.15 4.27
N VAL A 103 -14.86 -1.71 4.14
CA VAL A 103 -14.03 -1.86 2.95
C VAL A 103 -12.89 -2.83 3.22
N LEU A 104 -12.47 -3.56 2.18
CA LEU A 104 -11.45 -4.59 2.27
C LEU A 104 -10.53 -4.56 1.04
N ALA A 105 -9.24 -4.84 1.26
CA ALA A 105 -8.31 -5.25 0.22
C ALA A 105 -7.50 -6.48 0.69
N ALA A 106 -7.20 -7.40 -0.22
CA ALA A 106 -6.48 -8.63 0.12
C ALA A 106 -5.54 -9.08 -1.01
N ALA A 107 -4.38 -9.61 -0.64
CA ALA A 107 -3.58 -10.48 -1.49
C ALA A 107 -3.92 -11.92 -1.11
N VAL A 108 -4.32 -12.73 -2.10
CA VAL A 108 -4.72 -14.13 -1.91
C VAL A 108 -3.78 -15.00 -2.72
N PHE A 109 -3.02 -15.85 -2.04
CA PHE A 109 -2.19 -16.86 -2.67
C PHE A 109 -3.06 -18.08 -3.01
N VAL A 110 -2.95 -18.52 -4.26
CA VAL A 110 -3.65 -19.72 -4.78
C VAL A 110 -2.60 -20.73 -5.25
N PHE A 111 -2.98 -22.00 -5.28
CA PHE A 111 -2.12 -23.15 -5.61
C PHE A 111 -2.33 -23.63 -7.04
#